data_AF-A0A6J5AW66-F1
#
_entry.id   AF-A0A6J5AW66-F1
#
_cell.length_a   1.000
_cell.length_b   1.000
_cell.length_c   1.000
_cell.angle_alpha   90.00
_cell.angle_beta   90.00
_cell.angle_gamma   90.00
#
_symmetry.space_group_name_H-M   'P 1'
#
loop_
_entity.id
_entity.type
_entity.pdbx_description
1 polymer ?
#
loop_
_entity_poly.entity_id
_entity_poly.type
_entity_poly.pdbx_seq_one_letter_code
_entity_poly.pdbx_strand_id
1 'polypeptide(L)' 'MGTLEYLMPVAVTIIAYTFFGLDALGDELEDPFGLEENDLPLSALARVIEIDLLDGLGVRPLPEPAQPVDCVLR' A
#
# COMPACT_ATOMS: atom_id res chain seq x y z
N MET A 1 23.09 4.61 -39.34
CA MET A 1 22.16 4.18 -38.29
C MET A 1 22.64 2.87 -37.72
N GLY A 2 23.41 2.93 -36.64
CA GLY A 2 23.88 1.73 -35.93
C GLY A 2 22.78 1.10 -35.06
N THR A 3 22.92 -0.17 -34.73
CA THR A 3 22.06 -0.90 -33.77
C THR A 3 21.92 -0.18 -32.43
N LEU A 4 22.95 0.59 -32.02
CA LEU A 4 22.94 1.38 -30.79
C LEU A 4 21.85 2.46 -30.79
N GLU A 5 21.58 3.08 -31.93
CA GLU A 5 20.58 4.15 -32.07
C GLU A 5 19.15 3.60 -31.91
N TYR A 6 18.91 2.36 -32.35
CA TYR A 6 17.63 1.68 -32.18
C TYR A 6 17.44 1.06 -30.79
N LEU A 7 18.53 0.68 -30.11
CA LEU A 7 18.50 0.14 -28.75
C LEU A 7 18.46 1.23 -27.67
N MET A 8 18.91 2.45 -28.00
CA MET A 8 18.95 3.58 -27.07
C MET A 8 17.59 3.83 -26.40
N PRO A 9 16.45 3.93 -27.13
CA PRO A 9 15.16 4.22 -26.50
C PRO A 9 14.78 3.15 -25.48
N VAL A 10 15.00 1.86 -25.80
CA VAL A 10 14.72 0.74 -24.88
C VAL A 10 15.59 0.82 -23.64
N ALA A 11 16.89 1.03 -23.81
CA ALA A 11 17.83 1.12 -22.70
C ALA A 11 17.49 2.30 -21.76
N VAL A 12 17.19 3.47 -22.33
CA VAL A 12 16.79 4.65 -21.54
C VAL A 12 15.43 4.44 -20.88
N THR A 13 14.46 3.80 -21.53
CA THR A 13 13.17 3.47 -20.89
C THR A 13 13.36 2.57 -19.68
N ILE A 14 14.21 1.54 -19.75
CA ILE A 14 14.48 0.65 -18.61
C ILE A 14 15.11 1.41 -17.44
N ILE A 15 16.12 2.23 -17.75
CA ILE A 15 16.81 3.03 -16.73
C ILE A 15 15.84 4.05 -16.11
N ALA A 16 15.12 4.80 -16.93
CA ALA A 16 14.16 5.80 -16.47
C ALA A 16 13.03 5.17 -15.62
N TYR A 17 12.48 4.04 -16.05
CA TYR A 17 11.47 3.31 -15.29
C TYR A 17 12.00 2.90 -13.91
N THR A 18 13.25 2.42 -13.84
CA THR A 18 13.86 2.00 -12.57
C THR A 18 14.01 3.19 -11.62
N PHE A 19 14.52 4.33 -12.09
CA PHE A 19 14.76 5.49 -11.24
C PHE A 19 13.48 6.24 -10.86
N PHE A 20 12.58 6.49 -11.82
CA PHE A 20 11.30 7.16 -11.51
C PHE A 20 10.34 6.24 -10.74
N GLY A 21 10.37 4.94 -11.01
CA GLY A 21 9.61 3.97 -10.21
C GLY A 21 10.09 3.92 -8.77
N LEU A 22 11.42 3.97 -8.54
CA LEU A 22 11.97 4.05 -7.19
C LEU A 22 11.61 5.36 -6.48
N ASP A 23 11.60 6.48 -7.20
CA ASP A 23 11.21 7.80 -6.70
C ASP A 23 9.73 7.80 -6.25
N ALA A 24 8.83 7.35 -7.12
CA ALA A 24 7.40 7.25 -6.82
C ALA A 24 7.09 6.30 -5.65
N LEU A 25 7.80 5.16 -5.57
CA LEU A 25 7.70 4.27 -4.40
C LEU A 25 8.19 4.94 -3.12
N GLY A 26 9.18 5.82 -3.22
CA GLY A 26 9.62 6.64 -2.09
C GLY A 26 8.50 7.56 -1.61
N ASP A 27 7.90 8.32 -2.53
CA ASP A 27 6.78 9.23 -2.24
C ASP A 27 5.61 8.52 -1.56
N GLU A 28 5.19 7.33 -2.04
CA GLU A 28 4.12 6.52 -1.42
C GLU A 28 4.48 6.11 0.02
N LEU A 29 5.76 5.85 0.33
CA LEU A 29 6.19 5.43 1.67
C LEU A 29 6.39 6.60 2.65
N GLU A 30 6.38 7.85 2.18
CA GLU A 30 6.59 9.02 3.04
C GLU A 30 5.37 9.36 3.91
N ASP A 31 4.15 9.05 3.47
CA ASP A 31 2.90 9.28 4.23
C ASP A 31 2.11 7.98 4.49
N PRO A 32 2.65 7.04 5.30
CA PRO A 32 2.04 5.71 5.49
C PRO A 32 0.71 5.74 6.25
N PHE A 33 0.28 6.91 6.73
CA PHE A 33 -0.97 7.10 7.49
C PHE A 33 -2.03 7.86 6.68
N GLY A 34 -1.83 7.98 5.37
CA GLY A 34 -2.79 8.56 4.44
C GLY A 34 -4.02 7.68 4.18
N LEU A 35 -4.61 7.86 3.00
CA LEU A 35 -5.83 7.15 2.55
C LEU A 35 -5.67 6.49 1.18
N GLU A 36 -4.43 6.39 0.68
CA GLU A 36 -4.08 5.69 -0.55
C GLU A 36 -4.16 4.17 -0.37
N GLU A 37 -4.10 3.43 -1.48
CA GLU A 37 -4.33 1.98 -1.48
C GLU A 37 -3.22 1.19 -0.76
N ASN A 38 -1.99 1.72 -0.76
CA ASN A 38 -0.82 1.12 -0.13
C ASN A 38 -0.55 1.64 1.29
N ASP A 39 -1.39 2.55 1.79
CA ASP A 39 -1.27 3.09 3.15
C ASP A 39 -1.68 2.07 4.21
N LEU A 40 -1.29 2.32 5.45
CA LEU A 40 -1.62 1.42 6.55
C LEU A 40 -3.13 1.40 6.78
N PRO A 41 -3.74 0.21 6.94
CA PRO A 41 -5.18 0.05 7.19
C PRO A 41 -5.50 0.35 8.66
N LEU A 42 -5.37 1.63 9.05
CA LEU A 42 -5.50 2.06 10.44
C LEU A 42 -6.88 1.77 11.02
N SER A 43 -7.95 1.80 10.21
CA SER A 43 -9.30 1.52 10.68
C SER A 43 -9.47 0.02 10.94
N ALA A 44 -8.89 -0.84 10.10
CA ALA A 44 -8.86 -2.28 10.33
C ALA A 44 -8.05 -2.63 11.57
N LEU A 45 -6.88 -2.01 11.77
CA LEU A 45 -6.08 -2.20 12.98
C LEU A 45 -6.83 -1.74 14.24
N ALA A 46 -7.49 -0.59 14.17
CA ALA A 46 -8.34 -0.11 15.27
C ALA A 46 -9.49 -1.08 15.56
N ARG A 47 -10.11 -1.67 14.53
CA ARG A 47 -11.14 -2.70 14.68
C ARG A 47 -10.60 -3.97 15.36
N VAL A 48 -9.38 -4.40 15.03
CA VAL A 48 -8.74 -5.54 15.72
C VAL A 48 -8.53 -5.23 17.20
N ILE A 49 -7.97 -4.07 17.51
CA ILE A 49 -7.75 -3.63 18.89
C ILE A 49 -9.08 -3.52 19.65
N GLU A 50 -10.12 -2.97 19.01
CA GLU A 50 -11.47 -2.88 19.58
C GLU A 50 -12.01 -4.26 19.94
N ILE A 51 -11.89 -5.25 19.04
CA ILE A 51 -12.33 -6.62 19.28
C ILE A 51 -11.56 -7.24 20.45
N ASP A 52 -10.24 -7.13 20.48
CA ASP A 52 -9.38 -7.68 21.53
C ASP A 52 -9.73 -7.11 22.91
N LEU A 53 -9.96 -5.80 22.99
CA LEU A 53 -10.34 -5.12 24.23
C LEU A 53 -11.73 -5.55 24.71
N LEU A 54 -12.72 -5.62 23.81
CA LEU A 54 -14.08 -6.05 24.16
C LEU A 54 -14.13 -7.52 24.59
N ASP A 55 -13.33 -8.38 23.95
CA ASP A 55 -13.23 -9.78 24.33
C ASP A 55 -12.60 -9.95 25.72
N GLY A 56 -11.50 -9.22 26.00
CA GLY A 56 -10.88 -9.19 27.33
C GLY A 56 -11.78 -8.69 28.45
N LEU A 57 -12.74 -7.81 28.13
CA LEU A 57 -13.76 -7.31 29.06
C LEU A 57 -15.01 -8.21 29.17
N GLY A 58 -15.09 -9.28 28.37
CA GLY A 58 -16.25 -10.17 28.32
C GLY A 58 -17.50 -9.53 27.70
N VAL A 59 -17.34 -8.44 26.93
CA VAL A 59 -18.45 -7.76 26.26
C VAL A 59 -18.86 -8.56 25.03
N ARG A 60 -20.18 -8.66 24.81
CA ARG A 60 -20.80 -9.38 23.68
C ARG A 60 -22.01 -8.60 23.17
N PRO A 61 -22.31 -8.63 21.85
CA PRO A 61 -21.53 -9.29 20.78
C PRO A 61 -20.24 -8.53 20.45
N LEU A 62 -19.27 -9.22 19.88
CA LEU A 62 -18.06 -8.57 19.37
C LEU A 62 -18.34 -7.94 17.99
N PRO A 63 -17.70 -6.80 17.66
CA PRO A 63 -17.71 -6.25 16.32
C PRO A 63 -17.13 -7.24 15.30
N GLU A 64 -17.58 -7.15 14.04
CA GLU A 64 -17.02 -7.97 12.97
C GLU A 64 -15.64 -7.44 12.53
N PRO A 65 -14.67 -8.32 12.19
CA PRO A 65 -13.41 -7.90 11.61
C PRO A 65 -13.61 -7.12 10.31
N ALA A 66 -12.77 -6.10 10.09
CA ALA A 66 -12.77 -5.37 8.82
C ALA A 66 -12.47 -6.33 7.65
N GLN A 67 -13.18 -6.14 6.54
CA GLN A 67 -13.03 -6.95 5.32
C GLN A 67 -12.48 -6.06 4.20
N PRO A 68 -11.62 -6.60 3.33
CA PRO A 68 -11.15 -5.85 2.17
C PRO A 68 -12.29 -5.61 1.17
N VAL A 69 -12.30 -4.42 0.57
CA VAL A 69 -13.22 -4.03 -0.50
C VAL A 69 -12.36 -3.68 -1.72
N ASP A 70 -12.67 -4.26 -2.87
CA ASP A 70 -11.90 -4.06 -4.11
C ASP A 70 -10.39 -4.32 -3.93
N CYS A 71 -10.06 -5.38 -3.18
CA CYS A 71 -8.68 -5.78 -2.81
C CYS A 71 -7.95 -4.82 -1.85
N VAL A 72 -8.61 -3.79 -1.31
CA VAL A 72 -8.03 -2.84 -0.35
C VAL A 72 -8.65 -3.03 1.03
N LEU A 73 -7.82 -3.20 2.05
CA LEU A 73 -8.24 -3.21 3.46
C LEU A 73 -8.09 -1.80 4.03
N ARG A 74 -9.07 -1.33 4.81
CA ARG A 74 -9.06 0.00 5.43
C ARG A 74 -9.27 -0.09 6.92
#